data_AF-A0AA37TGX0-F1
#
_entry.id   AF-A0AA37TGX0-F1
#
_cell.length_a   1.000
_cell.length_b   1.000
_cell.length_c   1.000
_cell.angle_alpha   90.00
_cell.angle_beta   90.00
_cell.angle_gamma   90.00
#
_symmetry.space_group_name_H-M   'P 1'
#
loop_
_entity.id
_entity.type
_entity.pdbx_description
1 polymer ?
#
loop_
_entity_poly.entity_id
_entity_poly.type
_entity_poly.pdbx_seq_one_letter_code
_entity_poly.pdbx_strand_id
1 'polypeptide(L)'
;MLRLSVLTVLAGALVLGPAQARAADACDALTARVIRTTGASLAGRAGPVAVFRAQDAERMSLDCRAPARITVASLDREPPPAYFVLIGRAARALAGTDPAAAEVLALNLHQASLLASAPQRGGTGRALMLCETGPRTDALREDLTVCRIAPRAGLSRIRRAG
;
A
#
# COMPACT_ATOMS: atom_id res chain seq x y z
N MET A 1 -51.07 16.89 38.49
CA MET A 1 -51.20 16.00 37.32
C MET A 1 -50.43 16.63 36.15
N LEU A 2 -49.61 15.82 35.45
CA LEU A 2 -48.89 16.01 34.17
C LEU A 2 -47.76 17.08 34.12
N ARG A 3 -46.47 16.67 34.14
CA ARG A 3 -45.59 16.13 33.05
C ARG A 3 -44.98 17.25 32.19
N LEU A 4 -43.75 17.70 32.47
CA LEU A 4 -42.43 17.21 32.01
C LEU A 4 -42.13 17.43 30.51
N SER A 5 -41.04 18.18 30.28
CA SER A 5 -40.05 18.04 29.20
C SER A 5 -40.37 18.53 27.79
N VAL A 6 -39.73 19.63 27.41
CA VAL A 6 -39.31 19.84 26.01
C VAL A 6 -37.79 20.03 25.96
N LEU A 7 -37.16 18.91 25.60
CA LEU A 7 -35.96 18.75 24.78
C LEU A 7 -34.72 19.62 25.08
N THR A 8 -33.84 19.02 25.87
CA THR A 8 -32.41 18.79 25.58
C THR A 8 -31.94 19.28 24.20
N VAL A 9 -31.42 20.50 24.17
CA VAL A 9 -30.60 21.03 23.07
C VAL A 9 -29.14 20.94 23.51
N LEU A 10 -28.27 20.46 22.61
CA LEU A 10 -26.79 20.55 22.64
C LEU A 10 -26.04 19.69 23.66
N ALA A 11 -25.93 18.39 23.38
CA ALA A 11 -24.79 17.58 23.84
C ALA A 11 -24.38 16.55 22.77
N GLY A 12 -24.26 17.00 21.52
CA GLY A 12 -23.74 16.22 20.39
C GLY A 12 -22.27 16.54 20.10
N ALA A 13 -21.45 16.71 21.13
CA ALA A 13 -20.03 16.99 20.98
C ALA A 13 -19.25 15.67 20.85
N LEU A 14 -18.91 15.33 19.60
CA LEU A 14 -17.58 14.83 19.23
C LEU A 14 -17.08 13.58 19.97
N VAL A 15 -17.70 12.42 19.76
CA VAL A 15 -17.04 11.12 19.96
C VAL A 15 -16.33 10.70 18.67
N LEU A 16 -15.46 11.57 18.13
CA LEU A 16 -14.43 11.15 17.17
C LEU A 16 -13.29 10.58 18.00
N GLY A 17 -13.42 9.29 18.36
CA GLY A 17 -12.58 8.63 19.35
C GLY A 17 -11.09 8.53 18.97
N PRO A 18 -10.22 8.19 19.95
CA PRO A 18 -8.76 8.10 19.80
C PRO A 18 -8.27 7.07 18.77
N ALA A 19 -9.17 6.24 18.23
CA ALA A 19 -8.87 5.27 17.19
C ALA A 19 -8.56 5.92 15.83
N GLN A 20 -9.24 7.02 15.49
CA GLN A 20 -9.02 7.70 14.20
C GLN A 20 -7.70 8.47 14.18
N ALA A 21 -7.37 9.14 15.29
CA ALA A 21 -6.07 9.79 15.46
C ALA A 21 -4.92 8.78 15.34
N ARG A 22 -5.00 7.64 16.03
CA ARG A 22 -3.98 6.59 15.95
C ARG A 22 -3.81 5.98 14.56
N ALA A 23 -4.90 5.85 13.80
CA ALA A 23 -4.84 5.35 12.43
C ALA A 23 -4.15 6.36 11.49
N ALA A 24 -4.40 7.66 11.67
CA ALA A 24 -3.71 8.72 10.95
C ALA A 24 -2.21 8.76 11.28
N ASP A 25 -1.86 8.71 12.57
CA ASP A 25 -0.46 8.68 13.02
C ASP A 25 0.31 7.48 12.44
N ALA A 26 -0.35 6.31 12.39
CA ALA A 26 0.23 5.12 11.77
C ALA A 26 0.48 5.29 10.27
N CYS A 27 -0.44 5.96 9.56
CA CYS A 27 -0.28 6.26 8.14
C CYS A 27 0.86 7.27 7.89
N ASP A 28 1.02 8.28 8.75
CA ASP A 28 2.11 9.25 8.67
C ASP A 28 3.46 8.60 8.93
N ALA A 29 3.55 7.77 9.97
CA ALA A 29 4.75 7.00 10.26
C ALA A 29 5.12 6.05 9.10
N LEU A 30 4.13 5.42 8.46
CA LEU A 30 4.34 4.55 7.30
C LEU A 30 4.75 5.36 6.06
N THR A 31 4.11 6.50 5.79
CA THR A 31 4.45 7.44 4.71
C THR A 31 5.90 7.90 4.84
N ALA A 32 6.30 8.34 6.03
CA ALA A 32 7.66 8.78 6.30
C ALA A 32 8.68 7.64 6.14
N ARG A 33 8.32 6.41 6.51
CA ARG A 33 9.15 5.22 6.29
C ARG A 33 9.32 4.91 4.81
N VAL A 34 8.25 5.01 4.02
CA VAL A 34 8.30 4.82 2.56
C VAL A 34 9.29 5.82 1.96
N ILE A 35 9.13 7.12 2.23
CA ILE A 35 10.02 8.18 1.74
C ILE A 35 11.49 7.86 2.04
N ARG A 36 11.82 7.57 3.30
CA ARG A 36 13.21 7.29 3.70
C ARG A 36 13.81 6.03 3.06
N THR A 37 12.98 5.02 2.78
CA THR A 37 13.46 3.72 2.31
C THR A 37 13.57 3.69 0.79
N THR A 38 12.66 4.36 0.08
CA THR A 38 12.60 4.33 -1.38
C THR A 38 13.32 5.52 -2.02
N GLY A 39 13.44 6.64 -1.31
CA GLY A 39 13.88 7.91 -1.88
C GLY A 39 12.77 8.67 -2.62
N ALA A 40 11.54 8.15 -2.62
CA ALA A 40 10.40 8.83 -3.22
C ALA A 40 9.99 10.06 -2.39
N SER A 41 9.40 11.07 -3.04
CA SER A 41 8.88 12.27 -2.38
C SER A 41 7.36 12.26 -2.33
N LEU A 42 6.76 12.83 -1.28
CA LEU A 42 5.30 12.93 -1.18
C LEU A 42 4.77 13.94 -2.21
N ALA A 43 3.87 13.49 -3.09
CA ALA A 43 3.21 14.33 -4.09
C ALA A 43 1.91 14.94 -3.55
N GLY A 44 1.22 14.22 -2.65
CA GLY A 44 -0.04 14.64 -2.08
C GLY A 44 -0.74 13.52 -1.34
N ARG A 45 -1.89 13.84 -0.74
CA ARG A 45 -2.73 12.89 -0.01
C ARG A 45 -4.20 13.09 -0.36
N ALA A 46 -4.91 11.98 -0.54
CA ALA A 46 -6.36 11.95 -0.75
C ALA A 46 -6.97 10.90 0.19
N GLY A 47 -7.55 11.34 1.31
CA GLY A 47 -8.05 10.45 2.36
C GLY A 47 -6.96 9.50 2.87
N PRO A 48 -7.17 8.17 2.85
CA PRO A 48 -6.19 7.20 3.33
C PRO A 48 -5.08 6.88 2.32
N VAL A 49 -5.05 7.56 1.17
CA VAL A 49 -4.07 7.30 0.09
C VAL A 49 -3.03 8.41 0.06
N ALA A 50 -1.76 8.05 0.23
CA ALA A 50 -0.61 8.92 -0.04
C ALA A 50 -0.04 8.62 -1.43
N VAL A 51 0.19 9.65 -2.24
CA VAL A 51 0.76 9.54 -3.59
C VAL A 51 2.19 10.07 -3.56
N PHE A 52 3.11 9.39 -4.23
CA PHE A 52 4.53 9.72 -4.25
C PHE A 52 5.03 9.94 -5.67
N ARG A 53 6.03 10.81 -5.81
CA ARG A 53 6.90 10.87 -7.00
C ARG A 53 8.12 10.01 -6.71
N ALA A 54 8.33 8.98 -7.53
CA ALA A 54 9.54 8.18 -7.55
C ALA A 54 10.25 8.39 -8.88
N GLN A 55 11.59 8.28 -8.91
CA GLN A 55 12.35 8.46 -10.15
C GLN A 55 12.14 7.27 -11.10
N ASP A 56 12.00 6.07 -10.53
CA ASP A 56 11.98 4.82 -11.29
C ASP A 56 10.56 4.27 -11.53
N ALA A 57 9.53 5.10 -11.35
CA ALA A 57 8.13 4.75 -11.61
C ALA A 57 7.26 5.99 -11.84
N GLU A 58 6.34 5.88 -12.78
CA GLU A 58 5.40 6.93 -13.19
C GLU A 58 4.31 7.14 -12.15
N ARG A 59 3.99 6.08 -11.40
CA ARG A 59 3.07 6.17 -10.26
C ARG A 59 3.54 5.31 -9.10
N MET A 60 3.49 5.91 -7.91
CA MET A 60 3.65 5.21 -6.66
C MET A 60 2.62 5.72 -5.64
N SER A 61 1.90 4.82 -4.97
CA SER A 61 0.91 5.19 -3.95
C SER A 61 0.86 4.20 -2.81
N LEU A 62 0.58 4.69 -1.60
CA LEU A 62 0.33 3.92 -0.39
C LEU A 62 -1.14 4.09 0.00
N ASP A 63 -1.92 3.01 0.00
CA ASP A 63 -3.21 2.96 0.70
C ASP A 63 -2.95 2.48 2.14
N CYS A 64 -3.22 3.35 3.11
CA CYS A 64 -3.00 3.08 4.54
C CYS A 64 -4.11 2.25 5.20
N ARG A 65 -5.23 1.95 4.52
CA ARG A 65 -6.27 1.08 5.08
C ARG A 65 -5.69 -0.28 5.42
N ALA A 66 -6.07 -0.87 6.55
CA ALA A 66 -5.57 -2.18 6.95
C ALA A 66 -6.16 -3.30 6.04
N PRO A 67 -5.33 -4.20 5.47
CA PRO A 67 -3.86 -4.17 5.47
C PRO A 67 -3.33 -3.14 4.47
N ALA A 68 -2.32 -2.36 4.88
CA ALA A 68 -1.75 -1.30 4.05
C ALA A 68 -1.13 -1.87 2.77
N ARG A 69 -1.23 -1.13 1.65
CA ARG A 69 -0.81 -1.59 0.32
C ARG A 69 -0.03 -0.52 -0.39
N ILE A 70 1.08 -0.89 -1.03
CA ILE A 70 1.78 -0.02 -1.98
C ILE A 70 1.47 -0.49 -3.39
N THR A 71 1.16 0.45 -4.28
CA THR A 71 1.07 0.22 -5.73
C THR A 71 2.20 1.00 -6.39
N VAL A 72 2.97 0.33 -7.24
CA VAL A 72 3.98 0.90 -8.13
C VAL A 72 3.55 0.56 -9.55
N ALA A 73 3.62 1.53 -10.46
CA ALA A 73 3.15 1.35 -11.81
C ALA A 73 4.04 2.12 -12.80
N SER A 74 4.14 1.57 -14.01
CA SER A 74 4.90 2.12 -15.12
C SER A 74 4.10 2.10 -16.40
N LEU A 75 4.35 3.09 -17.25
CA LEU A 75 3.80 3.20 -18.59
C LEU A 75 4.50 2.24 -19.55
N ASP A 76 5.69 1.73 -19.19
CA ASP A 76 6.41 0.75 -19.98
C ASP A 76 5.87 -0.66 -19.71
N ARG A 77 5.68 -1.42 -20.80
CA ARG A 77 5.33 -2.84 -20.71
C ARG A 77 6.48 -3.68 -20.16
N GLU A 78 7.72 -3.23 -20.33
CA GLU A 78 8.94 -3.83 -19.82
C GLU A 78 9.81 -2.73 -19.18
N PRO A 79 9.55 -2.39 -17.89
CA PRO A 79 10.23 -1.29 -17.21
C PRO A 79 11.73 -1.55 -17.03
N PRO A 80 12.54 -0.48 -16.85
CA PRO A 80 13.97 -0.63 -16.59
C PRO A 80 14.24 -1.34 -15.26
N PRO A 81 15.43 -1.95 -15.06
CA PRO A 81 15.77 -2.68 -13.83
C PRO A 81 15.54 -1.89 -12.52
N ALA A 82 15.74 -0.56 -12.56
CA ALA A 82 15.55 0.31 -11.41
C ALA A 82 14.10 0.30 -10.86
N TYR A 83 13.10 0.03 -11.70
CA TYR A 83 11.71 -0.16 -11.29
C TYR A 83 11.57 -1.32 -10.28
N PHE A 84 12.27 -2.43 -10.51
CA PHE A 84 12.23 -3.60 -9.61
C PHE A 84 13.02 -3.36 -8.32
N VAL A 85 14.12 -2.60 -8.38
CA VAL A 85 14.85 -2.12 -7.20
C VAL A 85 13.94 -1.25 -6.31
N LEU A 86 13.17 -0.34 -6.91
CA LEU A 86 12.18 0.49 -6.22
C LEU A 86 11.12 -0.37 -5.52
N ILE A 87 10.60 -1.40 -6.20
CA ILE A 87 9.66 -2.36 -5.61
C ILE A 87 10.27 -3.08 -4.40
N GLY A 88 11.52 -3.52 -4.51
CA GLY A 88 12.25 -4.15 -3.40
C GLY A 88 12.33 -3.22 -2.17
N ARG A 89 12.69 -1.96 -2.39
CA ARG A 89 12.72 -0.93 -1.33
C ARG A 89 11.33 -0.67 -0.74
N ALA A 90 10.29 -0.62 -1.57
CA ALA A 90 8.91 -0.46 -1.12
C ALA A 90 8.44 -1.65 -0.25
N ALA A 91 8.81 -2.88 -0.61
CA ALA A 91 8.52 -4.07 0.19
C ALA A 91 9.24 -4.05 1.55
N ARG A 92 10.50 -3.58 1.59
CA ARG A 92 11.21 -3.32 2.86
C ARG A 92 10.47 -2.29 3.71
N ALA A 93 10.03 -1.19 3.12
CA ALA A 93 9.31 -0.14 3.84
C ALA A 93 7.99 -0.65 4.44
N LEU A 94 7.22 -1.42 3.67
CA LEU A 94 5.87 -1.86 4.05
C LEU A 94 5.87 -3.06 5.01
N ALA A 95 6.73 -4.05 4.76
CA ALA A 95 6.68 -5.35 5.43
C ALA A 95 7.99 -5.75 6.14
N GLY A 96 9.04 -4.93 6.02
CA GLY A 96 10.37 -5.27 6.56
C GLY A 96 10.98 -6.49 5.89
N THR A 97 10.65 -6.74 4.62
CA THR A 97 11.19 -7.82 3.80
C THR A 97 12.57 -7.44 3.24
N ASP A 98 13.41 -8.43 2.97
CA ASP A 98 14.67 -8.23 2.28
C ASP A 98 14.43 -7.66 0.85
N PRO A 99 15.04 -6.51 0.49
CA PRO A 99 14.73 -5.81 -0.74
C PRO A 99 15.25 -6.55 -1.96
N ALA A 100 16.41 -7.24 -1.88
CA ALA A 100 16.95 -8.01 -2.99
C ALA A 100 16.04 -9.21 -3.30
N ALA A 101 15.58 -9.93 -2.27
CA ALA A 101 14.62 -11.01 -2.45
C ALA A 101 13.27 -10.52 -3.01
N ALA A 102 12.81 -9.33 -2.60
CA ALA A 102 11.58 -8.72 -3.10
C ALA A 102 11.71 -8.21 -4.54
N GLU A 103 12.87 -7.68 -4.91
CA GLU A 103 13.21 -7.30 -6.29
C GLU A 103 13.19 -8.51 -7.22
N VAL A 104 13.88 -9.60 -6.84
CA VAL A 104 13.88 -10.85 -7.62
C VAL A 104 12.47 -11.42 -7.76
N LEU A 105 11.67 -11.38 -6.69
CA LEU A 105 10.25 -11.79 -6.77
C LEU A 105 9.49 -10.92 -7.79
N ALA A 106 9.65 -9.60 -7.75
CA ALA A 106 8.95 -8.69 -8.64
C ALA A 106 9.30 -8.95 -10.10
N LEU A 107 10.58 -9.15 -10.40
CA LEU A 107 11.09 -9.46 -11.73
C LEU A 107 10.50 -10.79 -12.25
N ASN A 108 10.53 -11.84 -11.42
CA ASN A 108 9.96 -13.14 -11.79
C ASN A 108 8.44 -13.08 -12.04
N LEU A 109 7.70 -12.37 -11.17
CA LEU A 109 6.25 -12.21 -11.36
C LEU A 109 5.92 -11.38 -12.60
N HIS A 110 6.71 -10.35 -12.90
CA HIS A 110 6.58 -9.57 -14.12
C HIS A 110 6.81 -10.43 -15.36
N GLN A 111 7.91 -11.18 -15.42
CA GLN A 111 8.20 -12.08 -16.54
C GLN A 111 7.10 -13.14 -16.73
N ALA A 112 6.65 -13.77 -15.63
CA ALA A 112 5.54 -14.71 -15.69
C ALA A 112 4.24 -14.05 -16.18
N SER A 113 3.99 -12.78 -15.80
CA SER A 113 2.84 -12.02 -16.26
C SER A 113 2.91 -11.71 -17.75
N LEU A 114 4.09 -11.37 -18.28
CA LEU A 114 4.29 -11.15 -19.71
C LEU A 114 3.97 -12.41 -20.52
N LEU A 115 4.46 -13.56 -20.06
CA LEU A 115 4.27 -14.85 -20.73
C LEU A 115 2.80 -15.31 -20.66
N ALA A 116 2.16 -15.18 -19.50
CA ALA A 116 0.80 -15.64 -19.29
C ALA A 116 -0.26 -14.63 -19.77
N SER A 117 0.13 -13.37 -20.03
CA SER A 117 -0.80 -12.25 -20.23
C SER A 117 -1.86 -12.17 -19.13
N ALA A 118 -1.46 -12.44 -17.88
CA ALA A 118 -2.36 -12.55 -16.74
C ALA A 118 -1.65 -12.14 -15.45
N PRO A 119 -2.37 -11.56 -14.47
CA PRO A 119 -1.80 -11.17 -13.19
C PRO A 119 -1.14 -12.34 -12.45
N GLN A 120 0.09 -12.15 -11.98
CA GLN A 120 0.86 -13.16 -11.24
C GLN A 120 1.06 -12.77 -9.79
N ARG A 121 0.88 -13.74 -8.89
CA ARG A 121 0.99 -13.55 -7.44
C ARG A 121 2.12 -14.39 -6.87
N GLY A 122 2.81 -13.82 -5.89
CA GLY A 122 3.82 -14.52 -5.12
C GLY A 122 4.06 -13.85 -3.78
N GLY A 123 5.03 -14.36 -3.03
CA GLY A 123 5.40 -13.75 -1.77
C GLY A 123 6.80 -14.15 -1.33
N THR A 124 7.44 -13.25 -0.59
CA THR A 124 8.78 -13.44 -0.03
C THR A 124 8.85 -12.81 1.35
N GLY A 125 9.36 -13.55 2.33
CA GLY A 125 9.30 -13.17 3.75
C GLY A 125 7.89 -12.76 4.18
N ARG A 126 7.75 -11.50 4.60
CA ARG A 126 6.48 -10.90 5.06
C ARG A 126 5.76 -10.11 3.98
N ALA A 127 6.20 -10.13 2.73
CA ALA A 127 5.53 -9.44 1.61
C ALA A 127 4.78 -10.43 0.72
N LEU A 128 3.57 -10.03 0.33
CA LEU A 128 2.83 -10.58 -0.80
C LEU A 128 2.87 -9.57 -1.94
N MET A 129 2.99 -10.07 -3.17
CA MET A 129 3.07 -9.24 -4.36
C MET A 129 2.15 -9.78 -5.46
N LEU A 130 1.54 -8.86 -6.19
CA LEU A 130 0.78 -9.11 -7.42
C LEU A 130 1.38 -8.21 -8.49
N CYS A 131 1.95 -8.78 -9.55
CA CYS A 131 2.38 -8.02 -10.73
C CYS A 131 1.52 -8.40 -11.94
N GLU A 132 1.22 -7.42 -12.78
CA GLU A 132 0.40 -7.59 -13.97
C GLU A 132 0.91 -6.69 -15.08
N THR A 133 0.87 -7.20 -16.31
CA THR A 133 1.38 -6.55 -17.52
C THR A 133 0.33 -6.61 -18.62
N GLY A 134 0.17 -5.52 -19.37
CA GLY A 134 -0.77 -5.43 -20.50
C GLY A 134 -1.92 -4.46 -20.27
N PRO A 135 -2.84 -4.35 -21.24
CA PRO A 135 -3.94 -3.39 -21.15
C PRO A 135 -4.84 -3.75 -19.97
N ARG A 136 -5.12 -2.76 -19.12
CA ARG A 136 -6.02 -2.91 -17.97
C ARG A 136 -7.34 -2.19 -18.24
N THR A 137 -8.40 -2.63 -17.57
CA THR A 137 -9.72 -1.97 -17.61
C THR A 137 -10.03 -1.16 -16.34
N ASP A 138 -9.10 -1.16 -15.38
CA ASP A 138 -9.24 -0.46 -14.10
C ASP A 138 -8.71 0.98 -14.16
N ALA A 139 -8.68 1.66 -13.01
CA ALA A 139 -8.20 3.03 -12.88
C ALA A 139 -6.70 3.21 -13.25
N LEU A 140 -5.97 2.12 -13.50
CA LEU A 140 -4.57 2.12 -13.92
C LEU A 140 -4.42 1.70 -15.40
N ARG A 141 -5.48 1.79 -16.22
CA ARG A 141 -5.47 1.40 -17.64
C ARG A 141 -4.35 1.96 -18.51
N GLU A 142 -3.81 3.14 -18.15
CA GLU A 142 -2.69 3.76 -18.86
C GLU A 142 -1.33 3.15 -18.46
N ASP A 143 -1.27 2.48 -17.31
CA ASP A 143 -0.05 1.87 -16.77
C ASP A 143 0.09 0.42 -17.29
N LEU A 144 1.06 0.18 -18.17
CA LEU A 144 1.29 -1.12 -18.83
C LEU A 144 1.92 -2.18 -17.91
N THR A 145 2.58 -1.75 -16.83
CA THR A 145 3.09 -2.64 -15.77
C THR A 145 2.68 -2.13 -14.40
N VAL A 146 2.07 -2.99 -13.58
CA VAL A 146 1.67 -2.63 -12.21
C VAL A 146 2.09 -3.73 -11.24
N CYS A 147 2.77 -3.37 -10.15
CA CYS A 147 3.03 -4.26 -9.03
C CYS A 147 2.41 -3.70 -7.73
N ARG A 148 1.61 -4.54 -7.07
CA ARG A 148 0.96 -4.25 -5.79
C ARG A 148 1.60 -5.07 -4.69
N ILE A 149 1.94 -4.43 -3.59
CA ILE A 149 2.66 -4.99 -2.45
C ILE A 149 1.77 -4.89 -1.23
N ALA A 150 1.65 -5.98 -0.46
CA ALA A 150 0.93 -6.01 0.80
C ALA A 150 1.73 -6.80 1.84
N PRO A 151 1.60 -6.49 3.15
CA PRO A 151 2.11 -7.37 4.18
C PRO A 151 1.32 -8.69 4.17
N ARG A 152 2.02 -9.81 4.31
CA ARG A 152 1.43 -11.11 4.59
C ARG A 152 0.76 -10.99 5.97
N ALA A 153 -0.52 -11.34 6.04
CA ALA A 153 -1.21 -11.41 7.32
C ALA A 153 -0.45 -12.37 8.23
N GLY A 154 0.01 -11.88 9.38
CA GLY A 154 0.54 -12.77 10.40
C GLY A 154 -0.58 -13.66 10.91
N LEU A 155 -0.27 -14.92 11.24
CA LEU A 155 -1.11 -15.65 12.18
C LEU A 155 -1.10 -14.82 13.45
N SER A 156 -2.20 -14.12 13.74
CA SER A 156 -2.37 -13.41 15.00
C SER A 156 -2.00 -14.39 16.10
N ARG A 157 -0.94 -14.09 16.87
CA ARG A 157 -0.68 -14.78 18.12
C ARG A 157 -1.89 -14.49 18.99
N ILE A 158 -2.84 -15.43 19.01
CA ILE A 158 -3.87 -15.49 20.04
C ILE A 158 -3.08 -15.52 21.33
N ARG A 159 -3.07 -14.39 22.02
CA ARG A 159 -2.50 -14.26 23.35
C ARG A 159 -3.35 -15.21 24.20
N ARG A 160 -2.88 -16.43 24.47
CA ARG A 160 -3.46 -17.25 25.54
C ARG A 160 -3.30 -16.41 26.80
N ALA A 161 -4.40 -15.83 27.27
CA ALA A 161 -4.51 -15.42 28.65
C ALA A 161 -4.33 -16.71 29.46
N GLY A 162 -3.29 -16.72 30.30
CA GLY A 162 -3.17 -17.68 31.39
C GLY A 162 -4.10 -17.30 32.53
#